data_AF-A0A1W9T5W5-F1
#
_entry.id   AF-A0A1W9T5W5-F1
#
_cell.length_a   1.000
_cell.length_b   1.000
_cell.length_c   1.000
_cell.angle_alpha   90.00
_cell.angle_beta   90.00
_cell.angle_gamma   90.00
#
_symmetry.space_group_name_H-M   'P 1'
#
loop_
_entity.id
_entity.type
_entity.pdbx_description
1 polymer ?
#
loop_
_entity_poly.entity_id
_entity_poly.type
_entity_poly.pdbx_seq_one_letter_code
_entity_poly.pdbx_strand_id
1 'polypeptide(L)'
;MLKTLRVTSLVAVILAAVGVIAIVVLGLKGDSQIKDFLAKQGVVDQLRGKSGQEGTQEDKSSPLVALARAVALRFDPPPPPKPVATGKPPAQTARAKPRRPVIPQPKVQTSTKFDLLATVVYETAPEKSLALLKTTANKQEWFRQGEKAGYLEIDEIRDGSVVFTQGGTKPQEIFVPAKPQMKSLLKDDRPVSTTGSSSITGRLPDADAASAHKAVTSETTDSGKVRIARPRPDSAARSQRVRSIPPPPSPQEQKKSLNKTMSGIEAIMNRRDDAVSGKGRKEENEMWMRLLTELNAEKKRLDTAAVDEEPSEKVAEKTEAAQPKESTEKKPQDTDKPAPAAGN
;
A
#
# COMPACT_ATOMS: atom_id res chain seq x y z
N MET A 1 -43.59 -53.10 -12.07
CA MET A 1 -42.83 -51.87 -11.72
C MET A 1 -42.78 -50.81 -12.83
N LEU A 2 -43.13 -51.10 -14.10
CA LEU A 2 -43.21 -50.06 -15.14
C LEU A 2 -44.30 -48.99 -14.91
N LYS A 3 -45.37 -49.30 -14.17
CA LYS A 3 -46.49 -48.38 -13.92
C LYS A 3 -46.11 -47.24 -12.97
N THR A 4 -45.28 -47.50 -11.96
CA THR A 4 -44.79 -46.49 -11.02
C THR A 4 -43.81 -45.51 -11.69
N LEU A 5 -42.97 -46.01 -12.60
CA LEU A 5 -42.03 -45.18 -13.39
C LEU A 5 -42.73 -44.16 -14.31
N ARG A 6 -43.90 -44.52 -14.85
CA ARG A 6 -44.68 -43.59 -15.70
C ARG A 6 -45.34 -42.48 -14.88
N VAL A 7 -45.82 -42.78 -13.68
CA VAL A 7 -46.45 -41.78 -12.79
C VAL A 7 -45.40 -40.80 -12.27
N THR A 8 -44.22 -41.27 -11.84
CA THR A 8 -43.15 -40.38 -11.37
C THR A 8 -42.61 -39.46 -12.47
N SER A 9 -42.52 -39.95 -13.71
CA SER A 9 -42.13 -39.13 -14.86
C SER A 9 -43.10 -37.97 -15.11
N LEU A 10 -44.41 -38.22 -14.99
CA LEU A 10 -45.43 -37.19 -15.22
C LEU A 10 -45.42 -36.13 -14.10
N VAL A 11 -45.21 -36.54 -12.85
CA VAL A 11 -45.06 -35.61 -11.71
C VAL A 11 -43.82 -34.71 -11.86
N ALA A 12 -42.70 -35.26 -12.35
CA ALA A 12 -41.48 -34.50 -12.56
C ALA A 12 -41.64 -33.36 -13.59
N VAL A 13 -42.38 -33.61 -14.68
CA VAL A 13 -42.65 -32.60 -15.72
C VAL A 13 -43.50 -31.45 -15.17
N ILE A 14 -44.51 -31.76 -14.34
CA ILE A 14 -45.36 -30.74 -13.72
C ILE A 14 -44.54 -29.88 -12.77
N LEU A 15 -43.69 -30.48 -11.93
CA LEU A 15 -42.80 -29.75 -11.02
C LEU A 15 -41.83 -28.84 -11.77
N ALA A 16 -41.26 -29.30 -12.89
CA ALA A 16 -40.38 -28.48 -13.72
C ALA A 16 -41.12 -27.27 -14.32
N ALA A 17 -42.35 -27.45 -14.83
CA ALA A 17 -43.15 -26.35 -15.35
C ALA A 17 -43.50 -25.31 -14.28
N VAL A 18 -43.89 -25.76 -13.08
CA VAL A 18 -44.16 -24.86 -11.94
C VAL A 18 -42.90 -24.10 -11.51
N GLY A 19 -41.74 -24.76 -11.52
CA GLY A 19 -40.46 -24.13 -11.19
C GLY A 19 -40.08 -23.00 -12.15
N VAL A 20 -40.25 -23.21 -13.46
CA VAL A 20 -39.99 -22.17 -14.48
C VAL A 20 -40.92 -20.97 -14.27
N ILE A 21 -42.21 -21.20 -14.04
CA ILE A 21 -43.17 -20.12 -13.78
C ILE A 21 -42.78 -19.33 -12.51
N ALA A 22 -42.36 -20.02 -11.45
CA ALA A 22 -41.93 -19.36 -10.22
C ALA A 22 -40.69 -18.47 -10.44
N ILE A 23 -39.70 -18.94 -11.21
CA ILE A 23 -38.49 -18.16 -11.55
C ILE A 23 -38.86 -16.92 -12.36
N VAL A 24 -39.78 -17.03 -13.32
CA VAL A 24 -40.21 -15.88 -14.13
C VAL A 24 -40.94 -14.84 -13.26
N VAL A 25 -41.85 -15.26 -12.38
CA VAL A 25 -42.60 -14.35 -11.50
C VAL A 25 -41.71 -13.71 -10.43
N LEU A 26 -40.74 -14.45 -9.88
CA LEU A 26 -39.82 -13.94 -8.87
C LEU A 26 -38.69 -13.10 -9.48
N GLY A 27 -38.20 -13.46 -10.68
CA GLY A 27 -37.13 -12.74 -11.38
C GLY A 27 -37.58 -11.43 -12.02
N LEU A 28 -38.85 -11.31 -12.43
CA LEU A 28 -39.42 -10.07 -12.97
C LEU A 28 -39.94 -9.11 -11.90
N LYS A 29 -40.05 -9.53 -10.64
CA LYS A 29 -40.23 -8.60 -9.51
C LYS A 29 -38.90 -7.91 -9.24
N GLY A 30 -38.54 -6.99 -10.15
CA GLY A 30 -37.44 -6.06 -9.98
C GLY A 30 -37.59 -5.34 -8.64
N ASP A 31 -36.53 -5.45 -7.84
CA ASP A 31 -36.48 -4.97 -6.47
C ASP A 31 -36.98 -3.52 -6.39
N SER A 32 -38.04 -3.28 -5.63
CA SER A 32 -38.64 -1.94 -5.52
C SER A 32 -37.63 -0.92 -4.99
N GLN A 33 -36.64 -1.39 -4.22
CA GLN A 33 -35.54 -0.57 -3.74
C GLN A 33 -34.64 -0.03 -4.86
N ILE A 34 -34.50 -0.77 -5.97
CA ILE A 34 -33.71 -0.32 -7.13
C ILE A 34 -34.46 0.80 -7.87
N LYS A 35 -35.80 0.72 -7.95
CA LYS A 35 -36.63 1.80 -8.51
C LYS A 35 -36.54 3.07 -7.65
N ASP A 36 -36.59 2.92 -6.34
CA ASP A 36 -36.42 4.07 -5.42
C ASP A 36 -35.01 4.66 -5.50
N PHE A 37 -33.99 3.83 -5.77
CA PHE A 37 -32.62 4.31 -5.95
C PHE A 37 -32.40 5.02 -7.29
N LEU A 38 -33.01 4.51 -8.37
CA LEU A 38 -33.02 5.16 -9.69
C LEU A 38 -33.87 6.43 -9.71
N ALA A 39 -34.91 6.53 -8.87
CA ALA A 39 -35.72 7.73 -8.73
C ALA A 39 -35.05 8.84 -7.90
N LYS A 40 -34.07 8.51 -7.06
CA LYS A 40 -33.28 9.51 -6.33
C LYS A 40 -32.41 10.27 -7.33
N GLN A 41 -32.62 11.59 -7.42
CA GLN A 41 -31.81 12.51 -8.21
C GLN A 41 -30.32 12.23 -8.01
N GLY A 42 -29.64 11.92 -9.12
CA GLY A 42 -28.23 11.56 -9.10
C GLY A 42 -27.38 12.67 -8.48
N VAL A 43 -26.25 12.31 -7.90
CA VAL A 43 -25.28 13.25 -7.32
C VAL A 43 -24.87 14.34 -8.33
N VAL A 44 -24.89 14.00 -9.62
CA VAL A 44 -24.60 14.91 -10.74
C VAL A 44 -25.68 15.97 -10.90
N ASP A 45 -26.96 15.62 -10.72
CA ASP A 45 -28.07 16.57 -10.76
C ASP A 45 -28.09 17.47 -9.53
N GLN A 46 -27.71 16.94 -8.36
CA GLN A 46 -27.56 17.76 -7.14
C GLN A 46 -26.40 18.77 -7.29
N LEU A 47 -25.32 18.41 -7.97
CA LEU A 47 -24.22 19.33 -8.27
C LEU A 47 -24.63 20.39 -9.31
N ARG A 48 -25.34 19.99 -10.38
CA ARG A 48 -25.84 20.94 -11.38
C ARG A 48 -26.86 21.91 -10.79
N GLY A 49 -27.78 21.43 -9.95
CA GLY A 49 -28.79 22.25 -9.29
C GLY A 49 -28.19 23.30 -8.35
N LYS A 50 -27.07 22.98 -7.68
CA LYS A 50 -26.36 23.93 -6.81
C LYS A 50 -25.41 24.88 -7.56
N SER A 51 -24.99 24.55 -8.78
CA SER A 51 -24.13 25.44 -9.59
C SER A 51 -24.87 26.62 -10.23
N GLY A 52 -26.21 26.59 -10.26
CA GLY A 52 -27.03 27.61 -10.92
C GLY A 52 -27.51 28.75 -10.02
N GLN A 53 -27.29 28.69 -8.70
CA GLN A 53 -27.75 29.76 -7.81
C GLN A 53 -26.78 30.94 -7.86
N GLU A 54 -27.13 31.92 -8.69
CA GLU A 54 -26.45 33.20 -8.91
C GLU A 54 -26.30 34.00 -7.60
N GLY A 55 -25.27 33.67 -6.85
CA GLY A 55 -24.62 34.61 -5.93
C GLY A 55 -23.69 35.54 -6.71
N THR A 56 -23.80 36.82 -6.39
CA THR A 56 -23.16 38.01 -6.97
C THR A 56 -21.66 37.85 -7.30
N GLN A 57 -21.26 38.53 -8.36
CA GLN A 57 -20.19 38.23 -9.31
C GLN A 57 -18.73 38.47 -8.83
N GLU A 58 -18.43 38.62 -7.54
CA GLU A 58 -17.07 39.04 -7.12
C GLU A 58 -16.19 37.98 -6.46
N ASP A 59 -16.74 36.85 -5.98
CA ASP A 59 -15.92 35.84 -5.27
C ASP A 59 -16.16 34.38 -5.72
N LYS A 60 -16.45 34.15 -7.00
CA LYS A 60 -16.45 32.78 -7.57
C LYS A 60 -15.03 32.28 -7.89
N SER A 61 -14.14 32.32 -6.90
CA SER A 61 -12.89 31.54 -7.01
C SER A 61 -13.24 30.06 -6.85
N SER A 62 -12.78 29.21 -7.76
CA SER A 62 -13.07 27.77 -7.67
C SER A 62 -12.60 27.23 -6.31
N PRO A 63 -13.25 26.20 -5.74
CA PRO A 63 -12.84 25.63 -4.45
C PRO A 63 -11.36 25.19 -4.47
N LEU A 64 -10.86 24.82 -5.65
CA LEU A 64 -9.46 24.48 -5.88
C LEU A 64 -8.54 25.71 -5.77
N VAL A 65 -8.97 26.87 -6.28
CA VAL A 65 -8.27 28.15 -6.11
C VAL A 65 -8.34 28.64 -4.66
N ALA A 66 -9.45 28.43 -3.96
CA ALA A 66 -9.57 28.75 -2.54
C ALA A 66 -8.58 27.94 -1.69
N LEU A 67 -8.46 26.64 -1.98
CA LEU A 67 -7.49 25.77 -1.31
C LEU A 67 -6.05 26.14 -1.65
N ALA A 68 -5.76 26.45 -2.92
CA ALA A 68 -4.44 26.93 -3.33
C ALA A 68 -4.05 28.26 -2.66
N ARG A 69 -5.00 29.21 -2.51
CA ARG A 69 -4.78 30.46 -1.76
C ARG A 69 -4.53 30.20 -0.28
N ALA A 70 -5.29 29.29 0.34
CA ALA A 70 -5.08 28.91 1.73
C ALA A 70 -3.71 28.26 1.97
N VAL A 71 -3.24 27.46 1.02
CA VAL A 71 -1.89 26.86 1.05
C VAL A 71 -0.81 27.92 0.79
N ALA A 72 -1.02 28.84 -0.14
CA ALA A 72 -0.10 29.95 -0.40
C ALA A 72 0.12 30.82 0.85
N LEU A 73 -0.94 31.11 1.61
CA LEU A 73 -0.86 31.85 2.88
C LEU A 73 -0.04 31.13 3.97
N ARG A 74 0.13 29.80 3.89
CA ARG A 74 1.03 29.05 4.78
C ARG A 74 2.49 29.17 4.39
N PHE A 75 2.79 29.33 3.11
CA PHE A 75 4.15 29.42 2.60
C PHE A 75 4.69 30.85 2.61
N ASP A 76 3.84 31.83 2.34
CA ASP A 76 4.21 33.24 2.29
C ASP A 76 3.22 34.06 3.14
N PRO A 77 3.35 34.03 4.48
CA PRO A 77 2.46 34.79 5.34
C PRO A 77 2.61 36.29 5.03
N PRO A 78 1.51 37.03 4.90
CA PRO A 78 1.58 38.45 4.60
C PRO A 78 2.41 39.17 5.68
N PRO A 79 3.23 40.16 5.29
CA PRO A 79 4.10 40.87 6.22
C PRO A 79 3.25 41.46 7.35
N PRO A 80 3.69 41.30 8.63
CA PRO A 80 2.93 41.79 9.76
C PRO A 80 2.67 43.30 9.60
N PRO A 81 1.45 43.77 9.91
CA PRO A 81 1.11 45.18 9.82
C PRO A 81 2.13 45.98 10.64
N LYS A 82 2.68 47.05 10.03
CA LYS A 82 3.68 47.91 10.68
C LYS A 82 3.14 48.33 12.06
N PRO A 83 3.89 48.10 13.15
CA PRO A 83 3.46 48.52 14.47
C PRO A 83 3.11 50.00 14.44
N VAL A 84 1.85 50.31 14.80
CA VAL A 84 1.42 51.69 14.99
C VAL A 84 2.30 52.26 16.09
N ALA A 85 3.10 53.26 15.75
CA ALA A 85 4.07 53.89 16.64
C ALA A 85 3.34 54.52 17.83
N THR A 86 3.18 53.74 18.89
CA THR A 86 2.69 54.20 20.18
C THR A 86 3.90 54.60 21.00
N GLY A 87 3.98 55.91 21.28
CA GLY A 87 4.61 56.54 22.44
C GLY A 87 6.00 56.08 22.89
N LYS A 88 6.99 56.96 22.74
CA LYS A 88 8.29 56.92 23.43
C LYS A 88 8.19 56.41 24.89
N PRO A 89 8.94 55.36 25.27
CA PRO A 89 9.26 55.08 26.66
C PRO A 89 10.51 55.88 27.09
N PRO A 90 10.59 56.33 28.35
CA PRO A 90 11.74 57.08 28.87
C PRO A 90 12.98 56.20 29.00
N ALA A 91 14.12 56.82 28.73
CA ALA A 91 15.44 56.22 28.79
C ALA A 91 15.78 55.71 30.21
N GLN A 92 16.06 54.41 30.32
CA GLN A 92 16.82 53.86 31.45
C GLN A 92 17.83 52.80 30.96
N THR A 93 19.09 53.25 30.95
CA THR A 93 20.28 52.64 31.54
C THR A 93 20.57 51.14 31.42
N ALA A 94 21.85 50.90 31.07
CA ALA A 94 22.69 49.75 31.40
C ALA A 94 22.62 48.50 30.48
N ARG A 95 23.46 48.57 29.44
CA ARG A 95 24.24 47.47 28.82
C ARG A 95 24.15 46.12 29.55
N ALA A 96 23.31 45.23 29.03
CA ALA A 96 23.57 43.80 29.05
C ALA A 96 23.99 43.40 27.62
N LYS A 97 25.19 42.83 27.49
CA LYS A 97 25.73 42.35 26.21
C LYS A 97 24.71 41.39 25.55
N PRO A 98 24.38 41.53 24.26
CA PRO A 98 23.52 40.58 23.57
C PRO A 98 24.20 39.21 23.59
N ARG A 99 23.62 38.30 24.37
CA ARG A 99 23.99 36.89 24.37
C ARG A 99 23.65 36.37 22.97
N ARG A 100 24.67 36.07 22.16
CA ARG A 100 24.51 35.53 20.80
C ARG A 100 23.45 34.41 20.84
N PRO A 101 22.47 34.39 19.93
CA PRO A 101 21.59 33.25 19.79
C PRO A 101 22.46 32.03 19.53
N VAL A 102 22.45 31.09 20.48
CA VAL A 102 23.11 29.80 20.34
C VAL A 102 22.32 29.09 19.24
N ILE A 103 22.91 29.03 18.05
CA ILE A 103 22.40 28.22 16.95
C ILE A 103 22.27 26.79 17.52
N PRO A 104 21.09 26.18 17.56
CA PRO A 104 20.93 24.83 18.07
C PRO A 104 21.78 23.91 17.20
N GLN A 105 22.91 23.45 17.76
CA GLN A 105 23.73 22.46 17.08
C GLN A 105 22.90 21.19 16.98
N PRO A 106 22.83 20.54 15.80
CA PRO A 106 22.13 19.26 15.67
C PRO A 106 22.74 18.29 16.66
N LYS A 107 21.91 17.70 17.54
CA LYS A 107 22.33 16.72 18.54
C LYS A 107 23.05 15.59 17.81
N VAL A 108 24.37 15.53 17.96
CA VAL A 108 25.22 14.51 17.36
C VAL A 108 24.81 13.16 17.96
N GLN A 109 24.35 12.25 17.10
CA GLN A 109 23.89 10.91 17.47
C GLN A 109 25.01 10.16 18.21
N THR A 110 24.85 9.99 19.52
CA THR A 110 25.81 9.24 20.32
C THR A 110 25.59 7.75 20.11
N SER A 111 26.41 7.14 19.25
CA SER A 111 26.84 5.74 19.31
C SER A 111 25.79 4.70 19.73
N THR A 112 24.98 4.29 18.76
CA THR A 112 24.36 2.96 18.78
C THR A 112 24.76 2.28 17.48
N LYS A 113 25.16 1.01 17.60
CA LYS A 113 25.64 0.12 16.53
C LYS A 113 24.61 -0.18 15.44
N PHE A 114 23.51 0.56 15.38
CA PHE A 114 22.38 0.34 14.50
C PHE A 114 22.13 1.61 13.70
N ASP A 115 22.02 1.48 12.38
CA ASP A 115 21.55 2.56 11.52
C ASP A 115 20.04 2.40 11.32
N LEU A 116 19.26 3.41 11.72
CA LEU A 116 17.83 3.46 11.47
C LEU A 116 17.59 3.89 10.01
N LEU A 117 17.04 3.02 9.18
CA LEU A 117 16.87 3.30 7.75
C LEU A 117 15.49 3.86 7.41
N ALA A 118 14.44 3.35 8.06
CA ALA A 118 13.07 3.74 7.82
C ALA A 118 12.18 3.48 9.04
N THR A 119 11.09 4.24 9.14
CA THR A 119 10.04 4.08 10.15
C THR A 119 8.68 4.08 9.45
N VAL A 120 7.78 3.22 9.92
CA VAL A 120 6.36 3.20 9.53
C VAL A 120 5.55 3.32 10.81
N VAL A 121 4.89 4.46 10.98
CA VAL A 121 4.12 4.79 12.19
C VAL A 121 2.64 4.54 11.93
N TYR A 122 1.98 3.84 12.85
CA TYR A 122 0.53 3.70 12.88
C TYR A 122 -0.03 4.48 14.07
N GLU A 123 -0.58 5.67 13.81
CA GLU A 123 -1.13 6.55 14.86
C GLU A 123 -2.25 5.88 15.68
N THR A 124 -3.06 5.05 15.02
CA THR A 124 -4.20 4.36 15.65
C THR A 124 -3.81 3.10 16.41
N ALA A 125 -2.62 2.55 16.16
CA ALA A 125 -2.17 1.28 16.72
C ALA A 125 -0.64 1.26 16.83
N PRO A 126 -0.05 1.92 17.84
CA PRO A 126 1.41 2.07 17.95
C PRO A 126 2.15 0.72 18.00
N GLU A 127 1.53 -0.32 18.56
CA GLU A 127 2.06 -1.70 18.59
C GLU A 127 2.31 -2.33 17.21
N LYS A 128 1.66 -1.80 16.16
CA LYS A 128 1.86 -2.24 14.76
C LYS A 128 2.93 -1.41 14.04
N SER A 129 3.50 -0.39 14.68
CA SER A 129 4.57 0.42 14.10
C SER A 129 5.82 -0.42 13.88
N LEU A 130 6.51 -0.10 12.79
CA LEU A 130 7.65 -0.86 12.32
C LEU A 130 8.85 0.06 12.11
N ALA A 131 10.02 -0.39 12.54
CA ALA A 131 11.29 0.27 12.30
C ALA A 131 12.23 -0.66 11.51
N LEU A 132 12.81 -0.16 10.43
CA LEU A 132 13.82 -0.87 9.66
C LEU A 132 15.20 -0.49 10.20
N LEU A 133 15.83 -1.43 10.90
CA LEU A 133 17.16 -1.24 11.48
C LEU A 133 18.19 -2.04 10.70
N LYS A 134 19.34 -1.42 10.45
CA LYS A 134 20.52 -2.08 9.91
C LYS A 134 21.48 -2.38 11.06
N THR A 135 21.67 -3.67 11.33
CA THR A 135 22.61 -4.15 12.34
C THR A 135 24.07 -4.05 11.85
N THR A 136 25.04 -4.17 12.77
CA THR A 136 26.47 -4.19 12.43
C THR A 136 26.85 -5.32 11.47
N ALA A 137 26.07 -6.39 11.43
CA ALA A 137 26.21 -7.48 10.47
C ALA A 137 25.71 -7.12 9.06
N ASN A 138 25.36 -5.85 8.81
CA ASN A 138 24.68 -5.35 7.62
C ASN A 138 23.34 -6.04 7.32
N LYS A 139 22.78 -6.78 8.28
CA LYS A 139 21.45 -7.37 8.14
C LYS A 139 20.40 -6.29 8.41
N GLN A 140 19.46 -6.16 7.48
CA GLN A 140 18.32 -5.25 7.59
C GLN A 140 17.11 -6.05 8.06
N GLU A 141 16.54 -5.67 9.19
CA GLU A 141 15.38 -6.34 9.78
C GLU A 141 14.34 -5.31 10.21
N TRP A 142 13.08 -5.69 10.05
CA TRP A 142 11.95 -4.92 10.56
C TRP A 142 11.67 -5.36 11.99
N PHE A 143 11.63 -4.38 12.88
CA PHE A 143 11.31 -4.58 14.29
C PHE A 143 10.04 -3.84 14.67
N ARG A 144 9.28 -4.41 15.60
CA ARG A 144 8.09 -3.80 16.21
C ARG A 144 8.43 -3.11 17.53
N GLN A 145 7.50 -2.31 18.03
CA GLN A 145 7.52 -1.81 19.40
C GLN A 145 7.52 -2.99 20.39
N GLY A 146 8.36 -2.93 21.42
CA GLY A 146 8.60 -3.98 22.41
C GLY A 146 9.56 -5.10 21.96
N GLU A 147 9.97 -5.14 20.70
CA GLU A 147 10.94 -6.14 20.24
C GLU A 147 12.38 -5.73 20.59
N LYS A 148 13.23 -6.75 20.76
CA LYS A 148 14.64 -6.58 21.11
C LYS A 148 15.51 -6.54 19.86
N ALA A 149 16.11 -5.38 19.60
CA ALA A 149 17.15 -5.20 18.59
C ALA A 149 18.53 -5.39 19.25
N GLY A 150 18.98 -6.64 19.36
CA GLY A 150 20.19 -7.00 20.09
C GLY A 150 19.98 -6.92 21.60
N TYR A 151 20.60 -5.93 22.26
CA TYR A 151 20.47 -5.71 23.71
C TYR A 151 19.53 -4.54 24.07
N LEU A 152 19.02 -3.84 23.05
CA LEU A 152 18.14 -2.70 23.21
C LEU A 152 16.70 -3.14 22.93
N GLU A 153 15.77 -2.66 23.75
CA GLU A 153 14.34 -2.87 23.55
C GLU A 153 13.75 -1.60 22.92
N ILE A 154 12.90 -1.75 21.91
CA ILE A 154 12.26 -0.62 21.24
C ILE A 154 11.06 -0.19 22.08
N ASP A 155 11.13 0.98 22.69
CA ASP A 155 10.07 1.48 23.57
C ASP A 155 8.99 2.21 22.78
N GLU A 156 9.36 3.09 21.85
CA GLU A 156 8.43 3.88 21.04
C GLU A 156 8.98 4.10 19.62
N ILE A 157 8.13 3.97 18.60
CA ILE A 157 8.45 4.27 17.20
C ILE A 157 7.69 5.53 16.79
N ARG A 158 8.43 6.59 16.46
CA ARG A 158 7.91 7.90 16.01
C ARG A 158 8.22 8.13 14.53
N ASP A 159 7.66 9.19 13.97
CA ASP A 159 7.91 9.53 12.57
C ASP A 159 9.33 10.09 12.42
N GLY A 160 10.22 9.29 11.86
CA GLY A 160 11.62 9.65 11.68
C GLY A 160 12.51 9.45 12.91
N SER A 161 12.00 8.93 14.03
CA SER A 161 12.81 8.57 15.19
C SER A 161 12.32 7.31 15.91
N VAL A 162 13.23 6.62 16.59
CA VAL A 162 12.93 5.44 17.41
C VAL A 162 13.58 5.62 18.77
N VAL A 163 12.81 5.37 19.83
CA VAL A 163 13.25 5.45 21.22
C VAL A 163 13.57 4.05 21.72
N PHE A 164 14.79 3.85 22.18
CA PHE A 164 15.27 2.60 22.75
C PHE A 164 15.41 2.71 24.26
N THR A 165 15.06 1.65 24.97
CA THR A 165 15.28 1.50 26.41
C THR A 165 16.23 0.32 26.68
N GLN A 166 17.12 0.49 27.66
CA GLN A 166 18.06 -0.55 28.08
C GLN A 166 18.02 -0.70 29.60
N GLY A 167 17.16 -1.60 30.08
CA GLY A 167 17.19 -2.10 31.46
C GLY A 167 17.35 -1.03 32.56
N GLY A 168 16.64 0.09 32.46
CA GLY A 168 16.66 1.18 33.46
C GLY A 168 17.59 2.35 33.17
N THR A 169 18.32 2.35 32.04
CA THR A 169 19.00 3.57 31.57
C THR A 169 18.04 4.52 30.85
N LYS A 170 18.46 5.80 30.74
CA LYS A 170 17.67 6.84 30.08
C LYS A 170 17.37 6.43 28.63
N PRO A 171 16.12 6.65 28.15
CA PRO A 171 15.74 6.30 26.80
C PRO A 171 16.64 7.04 25.80
N GLN A 172 17.11 6.32 24.79
CA GLN A 172 17.96 6.84 23.74
C GLN A 172 17.17 6.95 22.43
N GLU A 173 17.12 8.16 21.87
CA GLU A 173 16.42 8.43 20.62
C GLU A 173 17.41 8.39 19.44
N ILE A 174 17.11 7.57 18.44
CA ILE A 174 17.84 7.49 17.17
C ILE A 174 16.97 8.10 16.07
N PHE A 175 17.56 8.92 15.21
CA PHE A 175 16.85 9.56 14.09
C PHE A 175 17.20 8.90 12.76
N VAL A 176 16.22 8.80 11.87
CA VAL A 176 16.43 8.40 10.47
C VAL A 176 17.40 9.41 9.86
N PRO A 177 18.51 8.98 9.23
CA PRO A 177 19.43 9.88 8.59
C PRO A 177 18.67 10.64 7.52
N ALA A 178 18.70 11.97 7.61
CA ALA A 178 18.04 12.82 6.63
C ALA A 178 18.52 12.40 5.24
N LYS A 179 17.59 11.94 4.40
CA LYS A 179 17.93 11.57 3.02
C LYS A 179 18.66 12.76 2.41
N PRO A 180 19.88 12.58 1.86
CA PRO A 180 20.57 13.67 1.21
C PRO A 180 19.61 14.19 0.15
N GLN A 181 19.26 15.48 0.23
CA GLN A 181 18.34 16.10 -0.71
C GLN A 181 18.95 15.92 -2.10
N MET A 182 18.47 14.91 -2.84
CA MET A 182 18.91 14.69 -4.20
C MET A 182 18.38 15.87 -4.98
N LYS A 183 19.30 16.72 -5.47
CA LYS A 183 18.99 17.80 -6.39
C LYS A 183 18.17 17.18 -7.52
N SER A 184 16.91 17.60 -7.63
CA SER A 184 15.99 17.10 -8.65
C SER A 184 16.67 17.21 -10.01
N LEU A 185 16.90 16.07 -10.66
CA LEU A 185 17.40 16.04 -12.04
C LEU A 185 16.28 16.33 -13.04
N LEU A 186 15.03 16.43 -12.59
CA LEU A 186 13.92 16.92 -13.39
C LEU A 186 13.95 18.45 -13.36
N LYS A 187 14.62 18.99 -14.41
CA LYS A 187 14.53 20.33 -15.01
C LYS A 187 14.47 21.55 -14.07
N ASP A 188 15.40 22.46 -14.35
CA ASP A 188 15.54 23.81 -13.83
C ASP A 188 14.20 24.55 -13.63
N ASP A 189 13.68 24.56 -12.41
CA ASP A 189 12.93 25.71 -11.92
C ASP A 189 13.85 26.49 -10.97
N ARG A 190 14.55 27.46 -11.57
CA ARG A 190 15.09 28.62 -10.85
C ARG A 190 13.94 29.28 -10.09
N PRO A 191 14.18 29.71 -8.84
CA PRO A 191 14.72 31.05 -8.69
C PRO A 191 15.99 31.11 -7.83
N VAL A 192 16.62 32.26 -7.99
CA VAL A 192 17.99 32.62 -7.66
C VAL A 192 18.17 32.90 -6.16
N SER A 193 19.42 32.75 -5.71
CA SER A 193 20.02 33.17 -4.43
C SER A 193 19.68 32.30 -3.22
N THR A 194 20.66 31.75 -2.48
CA THR A 194 21.63 32.54 -1.72
C THR A 194 22.82 31.68 -1.28
N THR A 195 24.02 32.07 -1.72
CA THR A 195 25.31 32.06 -1.00
C THR A 195 25.95 30.74 -0.54
N GLY A 196 27.15 30.47 -1.09
CA GLY A 196 28.20 29.72 -0.38
C GLY A 196 28.92 28.63 -1.17
N SER A 197 29.31 28.85 -2.43
CA SER A 197 30.28 27.97 -3.10
C SER A 197 31.61 28.70 -3.24
N SER A 198 32.56 28.31 -2.40
CA SER A 198 33.96 28.67 -2.48
C SER A 198 34.48 28.32 -3.87
N SER A 199 34.88 29.33 -4.62
CA SER A 199 35.65 29.20 -5.84
C SER A 199 36.97 28.47 -5.55
N ILE A 200 37.05 27.19 -5.88
CA ILE A 200 38.33 26.54 -6.19
C ILE A 200 38.75 27.09 -7.54
N THR A 201 39.58 28.13 -7.49
CA THR A 201 40.39 28.58 -8.61
C THR A 201 41.44 27.50 -8.86
N GLY A 202 41.14 26.59 -9.78
CA GLY A 202 42.12 25.65 -10.34
C GLY A 202 43.16 26.43 -11.13
N ARG A 203 44.26 26.77 -10.45
CA ARG A 203 45.48 27.28 -11.07
C ARG A 203 46.20 26.08 -11.69
N LEU A 204 46.27 26.05 -13.02
CA LEU A 204 47.21 25.21 -13.77
C LEU A 204 48.64 25.58 -13.34
N PRO A 205 49.49 24.62 -12.92
CA PRO A 205 50.92 24.83 -12.98
C PRO A 205 51.40 24.47 -14.39
N ASP A 206 51.87 25.49 -15.09
CA ASP A 206 52.76 25.34 -16.24
C ASP A 206 54.00 24.53 -15.83
N ALA A 207 54.41 23.67 -16.74
CA ALA A 207 55.69 22.97 -16.68
C ALA A 207 56.82 23.96 -16.92
N ASP A 208 57.84 23.96 -16.06
CA ASP A 208 59.21 24.01 -16.53
C ASP A 208 60.25 23.61 -15.47
N ALA A 209 61.25 22.89 -15.99
CA ALA A 209 62.65 22.79 -15.57
C ALA A 209 63.02 22.22 -14.19
N ALA A 210 63.53 20.99 -14.26
CA ALA A 210 64.85 20.56 -13.74
C ALA A 210 65.16 20.73 -12.24
N SER A 211 65.21 19.60 -11.51
CA SER A 211 66.50 19.14 -10.96
C SER A 211 66.40 17.70 -10.45
N ALA A 212 67.52 17.00 -10.59
CA ALA A 212 67.74 15.59 -10.35
C ALA A 212 67.73 15.19 -8.87
N HIS A 213 67.43 13.92 -8.60
CA HIS A 213 68.18 12.94 -7.77
C HIS A 213 67.21 11.76 -7.48
N LYS A 214 67.33 10.64 -8.19
CA LYS A 214 68.23 9.48 -7.98
C LYS A 214 67.57 8.38 -7.12
N ALA A 215 67.26 7.28 -7.83
CA ALA A 215 67.22 5.88 -7.41
C ALA A 215 66.27 5.46 -6.29
N VAL A 216 65.29 4.60 -6.60
CA VAL A 216 65.34 3.18 -6.20
C VAL A 216 64.60 2.34 -7.25
N THR A 217 65.34 1.36 -7.74
CA THR A 217 65.01 0.25 -8.62
C THR A 217 64.16 -0.79 -7.87
N SER A 218 63.10 -1.29 -8.50
CA SER A 218 62.85 -2.73 -8.54
C SER A 218 61.90 -3.08 -9.68
N GLU A 219 62.46 -3.88 -10.59
CA GLU A 219 61.82 -4.62 -11.66
C GLU A 219 60.76 -5.58 -11.08
N THR A 220 59.70 -5.84 -11.82
CA THR A 220 59.32 -7.22 -12.21
C THR A 220 58.30 -7.15 -13.33
N THR A 221 58.74 -7.68 -14.47
CA THR A 221 58.00 -8.20 -15.62
C THR A 221 56.61 -8.77 -15.32
N ASP A 222 55.59 -8.44 -16.12
CA ASP A 222 54.92 -9.48 -16.92
C ASP A 222 54.00 -8.91 -18.02
N SER A 223 54.03 -9.66 -19.12
CA SER A 223 53.39 -9.61 -20.42
C SER A 223 51.98 -9.00 -20.56
N GLY A 224 51.91 -8.02 -21.46
CA GLY A 224 51.16 -8.13 -22.73
C GLY A 224 49.73 -8.68 -22.69
N LYS A 225 48.75 -7.79 -22.49
CA LYS A 225 47.42 -7.99 -23.08
C LYS A 225 46.82 -6.64 -23.53
N VAL A 226 46.85 -6.45 -24.85
CA VAL A 226 46.21 -5.36 -25.59
C VAL A 226 44.72 -5.32 -25.23
N ARG A 227 44.33 -4.36 -24.37
CA ARG A 227 42.92 -4.03 -24.14
C ARG A 227 42.47 -3.03 -25.20
N ILE A 228 41.89 -3.56 -26.27
CA ILE A 228 41.07 -2.81 -27.21
C ILE A 228 39.95 -2.12 -26.41
N ALA A 229 39.92 -0.80 -26.46
CA ALA A 229 38.88 0.03 -25.88
C ALA A 229 37.53 -0.33 -26.54
N ARG A 230 36.63 -0.97 -25.78
CA ARG A 230 35.24 -1.15 -26.19
C ARG A 230 34.49 0.16 -26.02
N PRO A 231 33.75 0.64 -27.04
CA PRO A 231 32.89 1.80 -26.91
C PRO A 231 31.78 1.52 -25.89
N ARG A 232 31.58 2.52 -25.03
CA ARG A 232 30.58 2.56 -23.96
C ARG A 232 29.20 2.70 -24.62
N PRO A 233 28.26 1.75 -24.49
CA PRO A 233 26.92 1.94 -25.03
C PRO A 233 26.17 2.98 -24.20
N ASP A 234 25.59 3.95 -24.89
CA ASP A 234 24.80 5.06 -24.34
C ASP A 234 23.72 4.58 -23.37
N SER A 235 23.79 5.05 -22.13
CA SER A 235 22.86 4.72 -21.05
C SER A 235 21.59 5.57 -21.06
N ALA A 236 21.14 6.04 -22.23
CA ALA A 236 20.01 6.97 -22.35
C ALA A 236 18.64 6.29 -22.54
N ALA A 237 18.58 4.97 -22.69
CA ALA A 237 17.34 4.26 -23.05
C ALA A 237 16.76 3.33 -21.97
N ARG A 238 17.09 3.51 -20.69
CA ARG A 238 16.80 2.48 -19.66
C ARG A 238 16.15 3.02 -18.40
N SER A 239 14.93 3.54 -18.49
CA SER A 239 13.95 3.55 -17.37
C SER A 239 12.58 4.12 -17.78
N GLN A 240 11.95 3.55 -18.81
CA GLN A 240 10.48 3.53 -18.87
C GLN A 240 10.03 2.11 -18.52
N ARG A 241 10.20 1.73 -17.24
CA ARG A 241 9.40 0.64 -16.69
C ARG A 241 7.98 1.17 -16.56
N VAL A 242 7.25 1.10 -17.67
CA VAL A 242 5.79 1.08 -17.67
C VAL A 242 5.40 0.13 -16.54
N ARG A 243 4.79 0.67 -15.49
CA ARG A 243 4.22 -0.14 -14.41
C ARG A 243 3.07 -0.91 -15.06
N SER A 244 3.38 -2.09 -15.59
CA SER A 244 2.35 -3.01 -16.08
C SER A 244 1.38 -3.20 -14.94
N ILE A 245 0.14 -2.75 -15.14
CA ILE A 245 -0.97 -2.98 -14.23
C ILE A 245 -0.97 -4.49 -13.98
N PRO A 246 -0.91 -4.95 -12.72
CA PRO A 246 -0.89 -6.37 -12.44
C PRO A 246 -2.10 -7.02 -13.13
N PRO A 247 -1.91 -8.18 -13.79
CA PRO A 247 -3.01 -8.85 -14.45
C PRO A 247 -4.14 -9.10 -13.44
N PRO A 248 -5.41 -8.96 -13.85
CA PRO A 248 -6.52 -9.21 -12.96
C PRO A 248 -6.42 -10.64 -12.39
N PRO A 249 -6.72 -10.85 -11.11
CA PRO A 249 -6.59 -12.16 -10.48
C PRO A 249 -7.52 -13.15 -11.18
N SER A 250 -7.01 -14.37 -11.39
CA SER A 250 -7.80 -15.43 -12.02
C SER A 250 -9.06 -15.75 -11.19
N PRO A 251 -10.15 -16.24 -11.81
CA PRO A 251 -11.38 -16.58 -11.07
C PRO A 251 -11.14 -17.56 -9.91
N GLN A 252 -10.16 -18.47 -10.04
CA GLN A 252 -9.77 -19.38 -8.96
C GLN A 252 -9.08 -18.67 -7.79
N GLU A 253 -8.20 -17.70 -8.08
CA GLU A 253 -7.57 -16.88 -7.04
C GLU A 253 -8.59 -15.99 -6.34
N GLN A 254 -9.56 -15.46 -7.08
CA GLN A 254 -10.68 -14.70 -6.50
C GLN A 254 -11.47 -15.57 -5.52
N LYS A 255 -11.83 -16.81 -5.90
CA LYS A 255 -12.50 -17.77 -4.98
C LYS A 255 -11.68 -18.08 -3.73
N LYS A 256 -10.37 -18.29 -3.88
CA LYS A 256 -9.47 -18.52 -2.73
C LYS A 256 -9.42 -17.30 -1.82
N SER A 257 -9.36 -16.09 -2.40
CA SER A 257 -9.36 -14.84 -1.64
C SER A 257 -10.67 -14.64 -0.88
N LEU A 258 -11.83 -14.91 -1.50
CA LEU A 258 -13.14 -14.84 -0.87
C LEU A 258 -13.28 -15.83 0.30
N ASN A 259 -12.86 -17.09 0.11
CA ASN A 259 -12.88 -18.09 1.19
C ASN A 259 -11.99 -17.65 2.37
N LYS A 260 -10.82 -17.04 2.09
CA LYS A 260 -9.94 -16.52 3.13
C LYS A 260 -10.59 -15.36 3.89
N THR A 261 -11.28 -14.46 3.19
CA THR A 261 -12.01 -13.34 3.81
C THR A 261 -13.17 -13.84 4.66
N MET A 262 -13.97 -14.80 4.18
CA MET A 262 -15.06 -15.42 4.95
C MET A 262 -14.55 -16.06 6.25
N SER A 263 -13.50 -16.87 6.15
CA SER A 263 -12.91 -17.52 7.32
C SER A 263 -12.33 -16.50 8.32
N GLY A 264 -11.75 -15.40 7.82
CA GLY A 264 -11.28 -14.30 8.66
C GLY A 264 -12.42 -13.60 9.41
N ILE A 265 -13.55 -13.35 8.75
CA ILE A 265 -14.73 -12.75 9.37
C ILE A 265 -15.33 -13.68 10.42
N GLU A 266 -15.46 -14.98 10.12
CA GLU A 266 -15.94 -15.98 11.09
C GLU A 266 -15.02 -16.05 12.33
N ALA A 267 -13.71 -15.94 12.15
CA ALA A 267 -12.76 -15.89 13.25
C ALA A 267 -12.92 -14.63 14.12
N ILE A 268 -13.23 -13.47 13.51
CA ILE A 268 -13.51 -12.22 14.23
C ILE A 268 -14.83 -12.34 15.00
N MET A 269 -15.89 -12.88 14.40
CA MET A 269 -17.18 -13.11 15.07
C MET A 269 -17.06 -14.03 16.29
N ASN A 270 -16.16 -15.01 16.21
CA ASN A 270 -15.89 -15.95 17.30
C ASN A 270 -15.01 -15.35 18.41
N ARG A 271 -14.27 -14.27 18.14
CA ARG A 271 -13.50 -13.55 19.15
C ARG A 271 -14.49 -12.81 20.06
N ARG A 272 -14.67 -13.31 21.27
CA ARG A 272 -15.50 -12.62 22.27
C ARG A 272 -14.69 -11.47 22.84
N ASP A 273 -15.00 -10.25 22.42
CA ASP A 273 -14.59 -9.06 23.14
C ASP A 273 -15.64 -8.76 24.22
N ASP A 274 -15.30 -9.08 25.48
CA ASP A 274 -16.21 -8.91 26.63
C ASP A 274 -16.46 -7.42 26.99
N ALA A 275 -15.76 -6.50 26.32
CA ALA A 275 -15.90 -5.06 26.52
C ALA A 275 -17.10 -4.43 25.79
N VAL A 276 -17.74 -5.14 24.84
CA VAL A 276 -18.82 -4.58 24.01
C VAL A 276 -20.18 -4.87 24.64
N SER A 277 -20.96 -3.81 24.87
CA SER A 277 -22.35 -3.89 25.35
C SER A 277 -23.20 -4.84 24.48
N GLY A 278 -24.00 -5.69 25.12
CA GLY A 278 -24.77 -6.74 24.44
C GLY A 278 -25.73 -6.25 23.35
N LYS A 279 -26.14 -4.96 23.37
CA LYS A 279 -26.94 -4.37 22.28
C LYS A 279 -26.11 -4.13 21.02
N GLY A 280 -24.94 -3.49 21.16
CA GLY A 280 -24.04 -3.25 20.02
C GLY A 280 -23.58 -4.53 19.35
N ARG A 281 -23.39 -5.59 20.14
CA ARG A 281 -23.01 -6.91 19.63
C ARG A 281 -24.05 -7.56 18.71
N LYS A 282 -25.35 -7.30 18.93
CA LYS A 282 -26.41 -7.83 18.05
C LYS A 282 -26.40 -7.13 16.70
N GLU A 283 -26.33 -5.81 16.71
CA GLU A 283 -26.26 -4.99 15.50
C GLU A 283 -24.99 -5.34 14.69
N GLU A 284 -23.86 -5.52 15.37
CA GLU A 284 -22.62 -5.96 14.74
C GLU A 284 -22.74 -7.36 14.12
N ASN A 285 -23.30 -8.34 14.86
CA ASN A 285 -23.53 -9.68 14.33
C ASN A 285 -24.47 -9.67 13.11
N GLU A 286 -25.50 -8.83 13.10
CA GLU A 286 -26.40 -8.67 11.95
C GLU A 286 -25.67 -8.11 10.73
N MET A 287 -24.80 -7.12 10.92
CA MET A 287 -23.97 -6.58 9.84
C MET A 287 -22.99 -7.63 9.31
N TRP A 288 -22.35 -8.40 10.18
CA TRP A 288 -21.44 -9.48 9.76
C TRP A 288 -22.18 -10.59 8.98
N MET A 289 -23.38 -10.97 9.44
CA MET A 289 -24.21 -11.95 8.73
C MET A 289 -24.65 -11.46 7.35
N ARG A 290 -24.99 -10.17 7.23
CA ARG A 290 -25.32 -9.57 5.93
C ARG A 290 -24.11 -9.62 4.99
N LEU A 291 -22.92 -9.27 5.47
CA LEU A 291 -21.70 -9.32 4.69
C LEU A 291 -21.36 -10.75 4.24
N LEU A 292 -21.46 -11.74 5.13
CA LEU A 292 -21.27 -13.15 4.78
C LEU A 292 -22.26 -13.64 3.72
N THR A 293 -23.49 -13.12 3.75
CA THR A 293 -24.52 -13.44 2.74
C THR A 293 -24.15 -12.88 1.38
N GLU A 294 -23.68 -11.62 1.33
CA GLU A 294 -23.23 -10.97 0.08
C GLU A 294 -21.99 -11.66 -0.51
N LEU A 295 -20.99 -12.00 0.30
CA LEU A 295 -19.80 -12.72 -0.15
C LEU A 295 -20.14 -14.12 -0.68
N ASN A 296 -21.13 -14.81 -0.09
CA ASN A 296 -21.61 -16.09 -0.59
C ASN A 296 -22.34 -15.96 -1.93
N ALA A 297 -23.11 -14.89 -2.11
CA ALA A 297 -23.75 -14.60 -3.39
C ALA A 297 -22.69 -14.31 -4.48
N GLU A 298 -21.64 -13.56 -4.15
CA GLU A 298 -20.53 -13.28 -5.07
C GLU A 298 -19.76 -14.55 -5.46
N LYS A 299 -19.47 -15.42 -4.48
CA LYS A 299 -18.84 -16.72 -4.75
C LYS A 299 -19.66 -17.56 -5.74
N LYS A 300 -20.99 -17.61 -5.57
CA LYS A 300 -21.89 -18.30 -6.51
C LYS A 300 -21.85 -17.69 -7.91
N ARG A 301 -21.75 -16.37 -8.04
CA ARG A 301 -21.60 -15.70 -9.34
C ARG A 301 -20.29 -16.08 -10.04
N LEU A 302 -19.20 -16.21 -9.29
CA LEU A 302 -17.93 -16.70 -9.83
C LEU A 302 -17.96 -18.19 -10.19
N ASP A 303 -18.76 -18.99 -9.50
CA ASP A 303 -19.00 -20.38 -9.87
C ASP A 303 -19.77 -20.48 -11.19
N THR A 304 -20.81 -19.67 -11.39
CA THR A 304 -21.54 -19.63 -12.66
C THR A 304 -20.70 -19.08 -13.81
N ALA A 305 -19.96 -17.99 -13.58
CA ALA A 305 -19.12 -17.38 -14.62
C ALA A 305 -17.98 -18.31 -15.09
N ALA A 306 -17.46 -19.15 -14.20
CA ALA A 306 -16.41 -20.11 -14.56
C ALA A 306 -16.93 -21.27 -15.44
N VAL A 307 -18.23 -21.55 -15.43
CA VAL A 307 -18.83 -22.61 -16.28
C VAL A 307 -19.03 -22.11 -17.71
N ASP A 308 -19.31 -20.82 -17.89
CA ASP A 308 -19.53 -20.21 -19.21
C ASP A 308 -18.22 -19.91 -19.97
N GLU A 309 -17.06 -19.90 -19.28
CA GLU A 309 -15.74 -19.68 -19.89
C GLU A 309 -14.94 -20.97 -20.18
N GLU A 310 -15.46 -22.17 -19.89
CA GLU A 310 -14.86 -23.39 -20.46
C GLU A 310 -15.16 -23.44 -21.96
N PRO A 311 -14.15 -23.30 -22.83
CA PRO A 311 -14.35 -23.02 -24.23
C PRO A 311 -14.92 -24.23 -24.95
N SER A 312 -15.85 -23.94 -25.86
CA SER A 312 -16.36 -24.80 -26.92
C SER A 312 -15.29 -25.26 -27.93
N GLU A 313 -14.02 -25.39 -27.53
CA GLU A 313 -12.87 -25.75 -28.37
C GLU A 313 -12.69 -27.28 -28.48
N LYS A 314 -13.81 -28.02 -28.63
CA LYS A 314 -13.81 -29.45 -28.99
C LYS A 314 -14.87 -29.83 -30.02
N VAL A 315 -15.31 -28.89 -30.85
CA VAL A 315 -16.20 -29.19 -31.99
C VAL A 315 -15.50 -28.82 -33.30
N ALA A 316 -14.37 -29.47 -33.59
CA ALA A 316 -13.78 -29.43 -34.93
C ALA A 316 -12.85 -30.62 -35.26
N GLU A 317 -13.03 -31.83 -34.71
CA GLU A 317 -12.33 -33.00 -35.31
C GLU A 317 -12.95 -34.35 -34.91
N LYS A 318 -14.13 -34.66 -35.46
CA LYS A 318 -14.54 -36.07 -35.56
C LYS A 318 -15.58 -36.29 -36.66
N THR A 319 -15.10 -36.29 -37.90
CA THR A 319 -15.76 -37.00 -38.98
C THR A 319 -14.91 -38.23 -39.28
N GLU A 320 -15.56 -39.39 -39.20
CA GLU A 320 -15.23 -40.59 -39.99
C GLU A 320 -14.03 -41.47 -39.56
N ALA A 321 -14.34 -42.53 -38.81
CA ALA A 321 -14.13 -43.91 -39.29
C ALA A 321 -14.65 -44.90 -38.24
N ALA A 322 -15.59 -45.73 -38.68
CA ALA A 322 -16.14 -46.84 -37.94
C ALA A 322 -15.09 -47.91 -37.63
N GLN A 323 -15.12 -48.47 -36.42
CA GLN A 323 -15.11 -49.92 -36.21
C GLN A 323 -15.48 -50.29 -34.75
N PRO A 324 -16.23 -51.39 -34.54
CA PRO A 324 -16.69 -51.83 -33.22
C PRO A 324 -15.85 -53.01 -32.69
N LYS A 325 -15.39 -52.96 -31.44
CA LYS A 325 -15.05 -54.11 -30.57
C LYS A 325 -15.20 -53.67 -29.10
N GLU A 326 -16.19 -54.18 -28.36
CA GLU A 326 -16.20 -55.48 -27.67
C GLU A 326 -15.51 -55.39 -26.29
N SER A 327 -16.37 -55.37 -25.26
CA SER A 327 -16.31 -56.12 -24.00
C SER A 327 -15.01 -56.18 -23.18
N THR A 328 -15.03 -55.64 -21.95
CA THR A 328 -14.74 -56.30 -20.65
C THR A 328 -14.71 -55.22 -19.56
N GLU A 329 -15.66 -55.18 -18.62
CA GLU A 329 -15.68 -55.99 -17.40
C GLU A 329 -14.41 -55.85 -16.54
N LYS A 330 -14.43 -54.99 -15.52
CA LYS A 330 -13.90 -55.31 -14.19
C LYS A 330 -14.33 -54.35 -13.08
N LYS A 331 -15.07 -54.93 -12.14
CA LYS A 331 -15.24 -54.54 -10.72
C LYS A 331 -13.87 -54.60 -10.00
N PRO A 332 -13.60 -53.73 -9.01
CA PRO A 332 -13.66 -54.12 -7.58
C PRO A 332 -14.27 -52.97 -6.74
N GLN A 333 -15.20 -53.14 -5.79
CA GLN A 333 -15.23 -53.87 -4.51
C GLN A 333 -14.12 -53.49 -3.49
N ASP A 334 -14.59 -53.04 -2.32
CA ASP A 334 -13.94 -52.98 -0.99
C ASP A 334 -12.74 -52.02 -0.82
N THR A 335 -12.50 -51.32 0.29
CA THR A 335 -13.05 -51.11 1.66
C THR A 335 -12.47 -49.73 2.11
N ASP A 336 -13.00 -48.94 3.02
CA ASP A 336 -12.89 -49.11 4.47
C ASP A 336 -13.54 -47.90 5.17
N LYS A 337 -14.26 -48.21 6.25
CA LYS A 337 -14.95 -47.26 7.13
C LYS A 337 -14.32 -47.39 8.52
N PRO A 338 -13.61 -46.37 9.05
CA PRO A 338 -13.22 -46.40 10.46
C PRO A 338 -14.33 -45.85 11.36
N ALA A 339 -14.56 -46.57 12.45
CA ALA A 339 -15.46 -46.22 13.55
C ALA A 339 -14.93 -45.03 14.38
N PRO A 340 -15.80 -44.19 14.98
CA PRO A 340 -15.39 -43.25 16.01
C PRO A 340 -15.27 -43.97 17.37
N ALA A 341 -14.09 -43.84 17.97
CA ALA A 341 -13.85 -44.21 19.36
C ALA A 341 -14.60 -43.26 20.31
N ALA A 342 -15.35 -43.85 21.24
CA ALA A 342 -15.80 -43.17 22.45
C ALA A 342 -14.61 -43.03 23.40
N GLY A 343 -14.43 -41.84 23.97
CA GLY A 343 -13.44 -41.53 25.01
C GLY A 343 -14.11 -40.70 26.11
N ASN A 344 -13.88 -41.14 27.35
CA ASN A 344 -14.49 -40.80 28.64
C ASN A 344 -14.64 -39.32 28.98
#